data_AF-A0A960Y2K3-F1
#
_entry.id   AF-A0A960Y2K3-F1
#
_cell.length_a   1.000
_cell.length_b   1.000
_cell.length_c   1.000
_cell.angle_alpha   90.00
_cell.angle_beta   90.00
_cell.angle_gamma   90.00
#
_symmetry.space_group_name_H-M   'P 1'
#
loop_
_entity.id
_entity.type
_entity.pdbx_description
1 polymer ?
#
loop_
_entity_poly.entity_id
_entity_poly.type
_entity_poly.pdbx_seq_one_letter_code
_entity_poly.pdbx_strand_id
1 'polypeptide(L)'
;MNILRRERRKRERIPGAILFVGILCLFYPIINYLQFVYYFELNAKEFSSLMGRLNLIQKILLVFPFLSGIGLLTVSIYGFILFCINALLLIIFNIYAIAKYLIKNNWMALGETILVTGLFLFIIRKDIYIPFGKFSTRGFRYAKRKIIPRKLEIVSKEI
;
A
#
# COMPACT_ATOMS: atom_id res chain seq x y z
N MET A 1 5.62 39.25 2.77
CA MET A 1 6.00 37.82 2.87
C MET A 1 5.00 36.98 2.09
N ASN A 2 5.38 36.48 0.90
CA ASN A 2 4.46 35.94 -0.12
C ASN A 2 3.50 34.85 0.38
N ILE A 3 2.20 35.03 0.09
CA ILE A 3 1.11 34.06 0.32
C ILE A 3 1.49 32.68 -0.24
N LEU A 4 2.15 32.66 -1.41
CA LEU A 4 2.69 31.46 -2.07
C LEU A 4 3.76 30.69 -1.27
N ARG A 5 4.45 31.32 -0.31
CA ARG A 5 5.36 30.61 0.61
C ARG A 5 4.61 29.99 1.78
N ARG A 6 3.50 30.59 2.22
CA ARG A 6 2.66 30.08 3.31
C ARG A 6 1.90 28.84 2.87
N GLU A 7 1.31 28.84 1.68
CA GLU A 7 0.63 27.68 1.11
C GLU A 7 1.56 26.49 0.86
N ARG A 8 2.78 26.73 0.36
CA ARG A 8 3.80 25.67 0.20
C ARG A 8 4.24 25.00 1.50
N ARG A 9 4.00 25.63 2.65
CA ARG A 9 4.30 25.09 3.97
C ARG A 9 3.09 24.44 4.63
N LYS A 10 1.88 24.57 4.07
CA LYS A 10 0.70 23.85 4.57
C LYS A 10 0.93 22.35 4.42
N ARG A 11 0.61 21.64 5.49
CA ARG A 11 0.69 20.18 5.57
C ARG A 11 -0.67 19.65 5.95
N GLU A 12 -1.07 18.57 5.30
CA GLU A 12 -2.26 17.81 5.68
C GLU A 12 -1.86 16.72 6.68
N ARG A 13 -2.81 16.34 7.55
CA ARG A 13 -2.59 15.26 8.52
C ARG A 13 -2.45 13.91 7.81
N ILE A 14 -3.40 13.55 6.95
CA ILE A 14 -3.41 12.32 6.14
C ILE A 14 -4.11 12.62 4.81
N PRO A 15 -3.43 12.44 3.66
CA PRO A 15 -4.04 12.55 2.34
C PRO A 15 -5.19 11.56 2.20
N GLY A 16 -6.30 11.99 1.60
CA GLY A 16 -7.48 11.13 1.39
C GLY A 16 -7.16 9.80 0.70
N ALA A 17 -6.17 9.79 -0.21
CA ALA A 17 -5.71 8.56 -0.86
C ALA A 17 -5.08 7.54 0.12
N ILE A 18 -4.32 7.99 1.13
CA ILE A 18 -3.74 7.08 2.15
C ILE A 18 -4.84 6.57 3.06
N LEU A 19 -5.79 7.43 3.40
CA LEU A 19 -6.96 7.04 4.19
C LEU A 19 -7.78 5.98 3.45
N PHE A 20 -8.02 6.17 2.16
CA PHE A 20 -8.67 5.18 1.28
C PHE A 20 -7.91 3.85 1.25
N VAL A 21 -6.59 3.87 1.02
CA VAL A 21 -5.77 2.66 1.02
C VAL A 21 -5.79 1.96 2.38
N GLY A 22 -5.67 2.71 3.47
CA GLY A 22 -5.74 2.17 4.82
C GLY A 22 -7.08 1.47 5.09
N ILE A 23 -8.20 2.10 4.71
CA ILE A 23 -9.53 1.51 4.81
C ILE A 23 -9.65 0.25 3.96
N LEU A 24 -9.19 0.27 2.70
CA LEU A 24 -9.19 -0.91 1.85
C LEU A 24 -8.45 -2.07 2.52
N CYS A 25 -7.26 -1.83 3.09
CA CYS A 25 -6.49 -2.83 3.82
C CYS A 25 -7.23 -3.39 5.05
N LEU A 26 -8.09 -2.60 5.71
CA LEU A 26 -8.90 -3.09 6.84
C LEU A 26 -10.01 -4.05 6.40
N PHE A 27 -10.61 -3.82 5.23
CA PHE A 27 -11.66 -4.69 4.69
C PHE A 27 -11.13 -5.90 3.93
N TYR A 28 -9.87 -5.83 3.48
CA TYR A 28 -9.23 -6.86 2.69
C TYR A 28 -9.22 -8.27 3.34
N PRO A 29 -8.99 -8.43 4.66
CA PRO A 29 -9.14 -9.72 5.35
C PRO A 29 -10.50 -10.38 5.15
N ILE A 30 -11.58 -9.59 5.11
CA ILE A 30 -12.94 -10.10 4.93
C ILE A 30 -13.12 -10.62 3.51
N ILE A 31 -12.58 -9.91 2.52
CA ILE A 31 -12.60 -10.34 1.12
C ILE A 31 -11.81 -11.65 0.96
N ASN A 32 -10.59 -11.72 1.51
CA ASN A 32 -9.77 -12.93 1.48
C ASN A 32 -10.43 -14.09 2.22
N TYR A 33 -11.07 -13.83 3.37
CA TYR A 33 -11.82 -14.84 4.10
C TYR A 33 -12.92 -15.44 3.23
N LEU A 34 -13.77 -14.61 2.62
CA LEU A 34 -14.85 -15.06 1.75
C LEU A 34 -14.34 -15.82 0.53
N GLN A 35 -13.24 -15.36 -0.09
CA GLN A 35 -12.59 -16.05 -1.20
C GLN A 35 -12.11 -17.45 -0.79
N PHE A 36 -11.46 -17.60 0.37
CA PHE A 36 -11.00 -18.91 0.81
C PHE A 36 -12.16 -19.83 1.22
N VAL A 37 -13.21 -19.29 1.87
CA VAL A 37 -14.42 -20.06 2.18
C VAL A 37 -15.04 -20.61 0.90
N TYR A 38 -15.16 -19.77 -0.14
CA TYR A 38 -15.64 -20.18 -1.46
C TYR A 38 -14.72 -21.23 -2.10
N TYR A 39 -13.40 -21.01 -2.07
CA TYR A 39 -12.41 -21.92 -2.67
C TYR A 39 -12.37 -23.31 -2.01
N PHE A 40 -12.53 -23.39 -0.69
CA PHE A 40 -12.52 -24.65 0.07
C PHE A 40 -13.92 -25.26 0.25
N GLU A 41 -14.95 -24.66 -0.36
CA GLU A 41 -16.36 -25.08 -0.26
C GLU A 41 -16.83 -25.23 1.19
N LEU A 42 -16.40 -24.30 2.05
CA LEU A 42 -16.72 -24.31 3.47
C LEU A 42 -17.96 -23.46 3.76
N ASN A 43 -18.59 -23.70 4.92
CA ASN A 43 -19.58 -22.79 5.47
C ASN A 43 -18.86 -21.58 6.10
N ALA A 44 -19.37 -20.36 5.89
CA ALA A 44 -18.81 -19.12 6.45
C ALA A 44 -18.85 -19.05 7.98
N LYS A 45 -19.49 -20.00 8.67
CA LYS A 45 -19.45 -20.14 10.13
C LYS A 45 -18.25 -20.94 10.63
N GLU A 46 -17.55 -21.66 9.75
CA GLU A 46 -16.49 -22.61 10.10
C GLU A 46 -15.09 -21.98 10.02
N PHE A 47 -14.86 -20.93 10.81
CA PHE A 47 -13.57 -20.23 10.84
C PHE A 47 -12.40 -21.14 11.25
N SER A 48 -12.61 -22.02 12.24
CA SER A 48 -11.59 -22.96 12.70
C SER A 48 -11.19 -23.96 11.62
N SER A 49 -12.17 -24.53 10.91
CA SER A 49 -11.94 -25.44 9.78
C SER A 49 -11.11 -24.77 8.69
N LEU A 50 -11.42 -23.50 8.37
CA LEU A 50 -10.64 -22.74 7.40
C LEU A 50 -9.19 -22.56 7.86
N MET A 51 -8.97 -22.10 9.10
CA MET A 51 -7.63 -21.87 9.64
C MET A 51 -6.79 -23.16 9.72
N GLY A 52 -7.42 -24.33 9.87
CA GLY A 52 -6.74 -25.62 9.79
C GLY A 52 -6.25 -25.97 8.38
N ARG A 53 -6.95 -25.52 7.34
CA ARG A 53 -6.65 -25.81 5.92
C ARG A 53 -5.67 -24.81 5.29
N LEU A 54 -5.62 -23.57 5.79
CA LEU A 54 -4.72 -22.55 5.25
C LEU A 54 -3.25 -22.86 5.54
N ASN A 55 -2.40 -22.72 4.53
CA ASN A 55 -0.96 -22.71 4.74
C ASN A 55 -0.50 -21.41 5.41
N LEU A 56 0.77 -21.35 5.84
CA LEU A 56 1.30 -20.19 6.57
C LEU A 56 1.17 -18.88 5.76
N ILE A 57 1.43 -18.93 4.45
CA ILE A 57 1.35 -17.76 3.56
C ILE A 57 -0.09 -17.24 3.48
N GLN A 58 -1.07 -18.12 3.30
CA GLN A 58 -2.49 -17.75 3.26
C GLN A 58 -2.97 -17.17 4.60
N LYS A 59 -2.48 -17.69 5.74
CA LYS A 59 -2.76 -17.11 7.07
C LYS A 59 -2.20 -15.70 7.20
N ILE A 60 -0.97 -15.49 6.71
CA ILE A 60 -0.34 -14.16 6.68
C ILE A 60 -1.18 -13.21 5.81
N LEU A 61 -1.58 -13.62 4.60
CA LEU A 61 -2.43 -12.84 3.70
C LEU A 61 -3.83 -12.57 4.26
N LEU A 62 -4.33 -13.38 5.18
CA LEU A 62 -5.60 -13.12 5.85
C LEU A 62 -5.46 -12.04 6.93
N VAL A 63 -4.44 -12.12 7.77
CA VAL A 63 -4.33 -11.30 8.99
C VAL A 63 -3.55 -10.01 8.78
N PHE A 64 -2.42 -10.09 8.07
CA PHE A 64 -1.49 -8.96 7.99
C PHE A 64 -2.04 -7.73 7.26
N PRO A 65 -2.96 -7.84 6.27
CA PRO A 65 -3.58 -6.66 5.68
C PRO A 65 -4.26 -5.77 6.72
N PHE A 66 -4.91 -6.35 7.74
CA PHE A 66 -5.52 -5.61 8.84
C PHE A 66 -4.49 -4.77 9.61
N LEU A 67 -3.39 -5.39 10.02
CA LEU A 67 -2.30 -4.72 10.73
C LEU A 67 -1.67 -3.62 9.88
N SER A 68 -1.49 -3.86 8.58
CA SER A 68 -0.99 -2.85 7.66
C SER A 68 -1.96 -1.68 7.49
N GLY A 69 -3.28 -1.94 7.46
CA GLY A 69 -4.31 -0.90 7.39
C GLY A 69 -4.30 0.02 8.60
N ILE A 70 -4.29 -0.55 9.82
CA ILE A 70 -4.13 0.22 11.07
C ILE A 70 -2.83 1.03 11.03
N GLY A 71 -1.74 0.39 10.62
CA GLY A 71 -0.43 1.03 10.55
C GLY A 71 -0.37 2.18 9.54
N LEU A 72 -1.05 2.06 8.40
CA LEU A 72 -1.16 3.13 7.41
C LEU A 72 -2.00 4.30 7.93
N LEU A 73 -3.14 4.03 8.57
CA LEU A 73 -4.02 5.05 9.15
C LEU A 73 -3.38 5.79 10.32
N THR A 74 -2.50 5.13 11.08
CA THR A 74 -1.73 5.73 12.16
C THR A 74 -0.41 6.36 11.69
N VAL A 75 -0.10 6.28 10.39
CA VAL A 75 1.14 6.80 9.79
C VAL A 75 2.40 6.22 10.47
N SER A 76 2.36 4.92 10.78
CA SER A 76 3.44 4.18 11.43
C SER A 76 4.45 3.63 10.42
N ILE A 77 5.74 3.71 10.72
CA ILE A 77 6.81 3.10 9.90
C ILE A 77 6.62 1.60 9.75
N TYR A 78 6.23 0.92 10.84
CA TYR A 78 5.98 -0.52 10.83
C TYR A 78 4.76 -0.85 9.98
N GLY A 79 3.73 0.01 10.01
CA GLY A 79 2.56 -0.08 9.14
C GLY A 79 2.91 -0.02 7.66
N PHE A 80 3.73 0.96 7.29
CA PHE A 80 4.24 1.10 5.93
C PHE A 80 5.07 -0.11 5.49
N ILE A 81 5.99 -0.60 6.33
CA ILE A 81 6.80 -1.78 6.03
C ILE A 81 5.92 -3.01 5.84
N LEU A 82 4.97 -3.24 6.75
CA LEU A 82 4.01 -4.34 6.66
C LEU A 82 3.18 -4.25 5.38
N PHE A 83 2.69 -3.06 5.01
CA PHE A 83 1.99 -2.86 3.76
C PHE A 83 2.85 -3.28 2.55
N CYS A 84 4.11 -2.84 2.51
CA CYS A 84 5.01 -3.18 1.40
C CYS A 84 5.27 -4.69 1.31
N ILE A 85 5.52 -5.36 2.44
CA ILE A 85 5.73 -6.81 2.49
C ILE A 85 4.46 -7.54 2.04
N ASN A 86 3.30 -7.16 2.55
CA ASN A 86 2.02 -7.78 2.18
C ASN A 86 1.69 -7.58 0.71
N ALA A 87 1.88 -6.37 0.17
CA ALA A 87 1.63 -6.08 -1.23
C ALA A 87 2.50 -6.95 -2.14
N LEU A 88 3.79 -7.11 -1.82
CA LEU A 88 4.69 -7.97 -2.57
C LEU A 88 4.29 -9.45 -2.47
N LEU A 89 3.99 -9.95 -1.26
CA LEU A 89 3.54 -11.32 -1.05
C LEU A 89 2.26 -11.62 -1.86
N LEU A 90 1.31 -10.70 -1.84
CA LEU A 90 0.04 -10.83 -2.55
C LEU A 90 0.24 -10.81 -4.08
N ILE A 91 1.09 -9.91 -4.59
CA ILE A 91 1.46 -9.88 -6.01
C ILE A 91 2.09 -11.22 -6.42
N ILE A 92 3.06 -11.72 -5.66
CA ILE A 92 3.74 -12.99 -5.95
C ILE A 92 2.74 -14.16 -5.91
N PHE A 93 1.88 -14.19 -4.89
CA PHE A 93 0.86 -15.22 -4.73
C PHE A 93 -0.12 -15.24 -5.91
N ASN A 94 -0.60 -14.07 -6.34
CA ASN A 94 -1.53 -13.97 -7.45
C ASN A 94 -0.87 -14.29 -8.79
N ILE A 95 0.37 -13.87 -9.03
CA ILE A 95 1.13 -14.27 -10.23
C ILE A 95 1.29 -15.79 -10.28
N TYR A 96 1.65 -16.43 -9.16
CA TYR A 96 1.74 -17.89 -9.07
C TYR A 96 0.40 -18.56 -9.37
N ALA A 97 -0.71 -18.05 -8.80
CA ALA A 97 -2.05 -18.59 -9.06
C ALA A 97 -2.45 -18.45 -10.53
N ILE A 98 -2.21 -17.29 -11.15
CA ILE A 98 -2.49 -17.05 -12.57
C ILE A 98 -1.68 -18.01 -13.46
N ALA A 99 -0.39 -18.18 -13.17
CA ALA A 99 0.49 -19.08 -13.93
C ALA A 99 0.07 -20.54 -13.81
N LYS A 100 -0.33 -20.98 -12.61
CA LYS A 100 -0.67 -22.38 -12.34
C LYS A 100 -2.04 -22.80 -12.87
N TYR A 101 -3.04 -21.92 -12.78
CA TYR A 101 -4.44 -22.29 -13.05
C TYR A 101 -4.98 -21.77 -14.39
N LEU A 102 -4.13 -21.16 -15.23
CA LEU A 102 -4.46 -20.54 -16.53
C LEU A 102 -5.54 -19.44 -16.44
N ILE A 103 -5.39 -18.39 -17.26
CA ILE A 103 -6.13 -17.12 -17.14
C ILE A 103 -7.66 -17.28 -17.16
N LYS A 104 -8.21 -18.33 -17.79
CA LYS A 104 -9.64 -18.47 -18.06
C LYS A 104 -10.56 -18.33 -16.84
N ASN A 105 -10.09 -18.65 -15.63
CA ASN A 105 -10.87 -18.52 -14.38
C ASN A 105 -10.27 -17.54 -13.35
N ASN A 106 -9.17 -16.84 -13.66
CA ASN A 106 -8.41 -16.06 -12.67
C ASN A 106 -8.46 -14.52 -12.87
N TRP A 107 -9.53 -14.02 -13.47
CA TRP A 107 -9.75 -12.58 -13.66
C TRP A 107 -9.70 -11.78 -12.35
N MET A 108 -10.17 -12.36 -11.25
CA MET A 108 -10.13 -11.72 -9.94
C MET A 108 -8.70 -11.53 -9.45
N ALA A 109 -7.86 -12.58 -9.51
CA ALA A 109 -6.44 -12.51 -9.14
C ALA A 109 -5.67 -11.52 -10.04
N LEU A 110 -6.02 -11.43 -11.32
CA LEU A 110 -5.42 -10.47 -12.26
C LEU A 110 -5.79 -9.02 -11.90
N GLY A 111 -7.09 -8.74 -11.72
CA GLY A 111 -7.57 -7.41 -11.33
C GLY A 111 -6.98 -6.95 -9.99
N GLU A 112 -6.89 -7.87 -9.05
CA GLU A 112 -6.27 -7.63 -7.75
C GLU A 112 -4.77 -7.36 -7.86
N THR A 113 -4.04 -8.11 -8.69
CA THR A 113 -2.61 -7.86 -8.92
C THR A 113 -2.38 -6.46 -9.50
N ILE A 114 -3.20 -6.04 -10.47
CA ILE A 114 -3.13 -4.69 -11.05
C ILE A 114 -3.40 -3.64 -9.98
N LEU A 115 -4.46 -3.81 -9.19
CA LEU A 115 -4.85 -2.88 -8.13
C LEU A 115 -3.75 -2.75 -7.07
N VAL A 116 -3.28 -3.88 -6.53
CA VAL A 116 -2.25 -3.92 -5.47
C VAL A 116 -0.95 -3.34 -5.98
N THR A 117 -0.55 -3.64 -7.22
CA THR A 117 0.64 -3.05 -7.85
C THR A 117 0.49 -1.53 -7.97
N GLY A 118 -0.67 -1.04 -8.41
CA GLY A 118 -0.96 0.39 -8.49
C GLY A 118 -0.87 1.09 -7.12
N LEU A 119 -1.45 0.49 -6.09
CA LEU A 119 -1.39 0.99 -4.71
C LEU A 119 0.04 0.95 -4.16
N PHE A 120 0.78 -0.13 -4.40
CA PHE A 120 2.17 -0.26 -4.01
C PHE A 120 3.02 0.85 -4.63
N LEU A 121 2.94 1.02 -5.95
CA LEU A 121 3.66 2.07 -6.69
C LEU A 121 3.26 3.48 -6.24
N PHE A 122 2.01 3.68 -5.81
CA PHE A 122 1.56 4.94 -5.25
C PHE A 122 2.19 5.22 -3.87
N ILE A 123 2.15 4.25 -2.96
CA ILE A 123 2.61 4.39 -1.57
C ILE A 123 4.14 4.54 -1.48
N ILE A 124 4.91 3.85 -2.33
CA ILE A 124 6.39 3.97 -2.34
C ILE A 124 6.89 5.31 -2.90
N ARG A 125 6.02 6.18 -3.42
CA ARG A 125 6.44 7.50 -3.90
C ARG A 125 7.07 8.29 -2.77
N LYS A 126 8.20 8.94 -3.06
CA LYS A 126 8.98 9.70 -2.08
C LYS A 126 8.17 10.71 -1.29
N ASP A 127 7.22 11.39 -1.92
CA ASP A 127 6.37 12.37 -1.25
C ASP A 127 5.34 11.73 -0.29
N ILE A 128 5.04 10.44 -0.48
CA ILE A 128 4.07 9.66 0.30
C ILE A 128 4.74 8.86 1.42
N TYR A 129 5.86 8.17 1.18
CA TYR A 129 6.47 7.34 2.24
C TYR A 129 7.28 8.14 3.29
N ILE A 130 7.81 9.32 2.93
CA ILE A 130 8.67 10.11 3.84
C ILE A 130 8.06 10.38 5.23
N PRO A 131 6.77 10.72 5.35
CA PRO A 131 6.11 10.91 6.65
C PRO A 131 6.14 9.67 7.55
N PHE A 132 6.04 8.47 6.98
CA PHE A 132 6.09 7.22 7.74
C PHE A 132 7.46 6.99 8.38
N GLY A 133 8.54 7.37 7.69
CA GLY A 133 9.93 7.15 8.14
C GLY A 133 10.47 8.20 9.12
N LYS A 134 9.65 9.14 9.61
CA LYS A 134 10.13 10.20 10.51
C LYS A 134 9.54 10.07 11.90
N PHE A 135 10.41 10.04 12.90
CA PHE A 135 10.04 10.14 14.33
C PHE A 135 9.35 11.47 14.72
N SER A 136 9.23 12.43 13.79
CA SER A 136 8.52 13.70 14.03
C SER A 136 7.27 13.76 13.17
N THR A 137 6.22 14.40 13.69
CA THR A 137 4.89 14.63 13.07
C THR A 137 4.93 15.55 11.84
N ARG A 138 5.83 15.24 10.89
CA ARG A 138 5.88 15.91 9.60
C ARG A 138 4.68 15.43 8.77
N GLY A 139 3.59 16.17 8.84
CA GLY A 139 2.42 15.97 7.97
C GLY A 139 2.77 15.98 6.48
N PHE A 140 1.86 15.44 5.69
CA PHE A 140 1.97 15.29 4.24
C PHE A 140 1.91 16.64 3.55
N ARG A 141 2.65 16.82 2.45
CA ARG A 141 2.68 18.09 1.74
C ARG A 141 1.44 18.25 0.87
N TYR A 142 0.82 19.43 0.92
CA TYR A 142 -0.32 19.76 0.07
C TYR A 142 0.04 19.83 -1.42
N ALA A 143 1.26 20.25 -1.76
CA ALA A 143 1.70 20.45 -3.14
C ALA A 143 2.96 19.65 -3.49
N LYS A 144 2.97 19.08 -4.70
CA LYS A 144 4.13 18.40 -5.31
C LYS A 144 5.32 19.37 -5.43
N ARG A 145 6.55 18.87 -5.27
CA ARG A 145 7.76 19.68 -5.51
C ARG A 145 7.84 20.04 -6.99
N LYS A 146 7.79 21.34 -7.33
CA LYS A 146 8.31 21.81 -8.62
C LYS A 146 9.83 21.74 -8.58
N ILE A 147 10.41 21.03 -9.54
CA ILE A 147 11.86 21.03 -9.77
C ILE A 147 12.18 22.42 -10.30
N ILE A 148 13.02 23.17 -9.60
CA ILE A 148 13.53 24.44 -10.10
C ILE A 148 14.78 24.08 -10.91
N PRO A 149 14.79 24.25 -12.25
CA PRO A 149 16.00 24.04 -13.02
C PRO A 149 17.05 25.05 -12.51
N ARG A 150 18.15 24.55 -11.96
CA ARG A 150 19.27 25.37 -11.56
C ARG A 150 20.03 25.69 -12.85
N LYS A 151 19.99 26.94 -13.32
CA LYS A 151 20.97 27.39 -14.32
C LYS A 151 22.34 27.25 -13.65
N LEU A 152 23.15 26.31 -14.14
CA LEU A 152 24.56 26.25 -13.80
C LEU A 152 25.21 27.39 -14.59
N GLU A 153 25.37 28.55 -13.98
CA GLU A 153 26.32 29.55 -14.47
C GLU A 153 27.71 28.96 -14.21
N ILE A 154 28.30 28.40 -15.26
CA ILE A 154 29.73 28.06 -15.26
C ILE A 154 30.44 29.41 -15.24
N VAL A 155 30.86 29.85 -14.05
CA VAL A 155 31.78 30.97 -13.93
C VAL A 155 33.13 30.46 -14.44
N SER A 156 33.40 30.67 -15.72
CA SER A 156 34.75 30.55 -16.26
C SER A 156 35.60 31.61 -15.56
N LYS A 157 36.37 31.19 -14.56
CA LYS A 157 37.51 31.97 -14.11
C LYS A 157 38.56 31.87 -15.23
N GLU A 158 38.70 32.95 -15.98
CA GLU A 158 39.90 33.17 -16.80
C GLU A 158 41.11 33.19 -15.85
N ILE A 159 42.10 32.37 -16.20
CA ILE A 159 43.41 32.24 -15.53
C ILE A 159 44.33 33.31 -16.10
#